data_AF-A0AAD7HXK4-F1
#
_entry.id   AF-A0AAD7HXK4-F1
#
_cell.length_a   1.000
_cell.length_b   1.000
_cell.length_c   1.000
_cell.angle_alpha   90.00
_cell.angle_beta   90.00
_cell.angle_gamma   90.00
#
_symmetry.space_group_name_H-M   'P 1'
#
loop_
_entity.id
_entity.type
_entity.pdbx_description
1 polymer ?
#
loop_
_entity_poly.entity_id
_entity_poly.type
_entity_poly.pdbx_seq_one_letter_code
_entity_poly.pdbx_strand_id
1 'polypeptide(L)'
;IIAFVMDNATNNDTLVEAFERRCKEKNFTFSASHARMRCMPHTIHLSALKLLEAIGVLTKEEKDAAKTNTRGNCYQESATASPRRAADEEAGDTSDAIDDETVKPGSVIGSALRKIVRHVRSSPQRRQKWAAEVLASGEQKPLMLILDVKTRWSSTHQMLRLCILFSKLRGDI
;
A
#
# COMPACT_ATOMS: atom_id res chain seq x y z
N ILE A 1 -19.63 26.14 2.31
CA ILE A 1 -19.45 25.03 3.26
C ILE A 1 -18.00 24.59 3.16
N ILE A 2 -17.24 24.63 4.26
CA ILE A 2 -15.85 24.16 4.31
C ILE A 2 -15.85 22.87 5.13
N ALA A 3 -15.31 21.80 4.56
CA ALA A 3 -15.13 20.52 5.23
C ALA A 3 -13.68 20.04 5.06
N PHE A 4 -13.10 19.49 6.12
CA PHE A 4 -11.76 18.93 6.12
C PHE A 4 -11.86 17.41 6.02
N VAL A 5 -11.28 16.83 4.97
CA VAL A 5 -11.12 15.38 4.81
C VAL A 5 -9.69 15.02 5.17
N MET A 6 -9.49 14.33 6.30
CA MET A 6 -8.17 13.98 6.81
C MET A 6 -8.15 12.52 7.29
N ASP A 7 -6.98 11.97 7.56
CA ASP A 7 -6.87 10.62 8.11
C ASP A 7 -7.52 10.51 9.51
N ASN A 8 -7.74 9.28 9.98
CA ASN A 8 -8.48 9.03 11.22
C ASN A 8 -7.62 9.23 12.49
N ALA A 9 -6.54 10.01 12.38
CA ALA A 9 -5.70 10.34 13.51
C ALA A 9 -6.40 11.36 14.42
N THR A 10 -6.21 11.22 15.73
CA THR A 10 -6.85 12.08 16.75
C THR A 10 -6.28 13.49 16.80
N ASN A 11 -5.03 13.69 16.35
CA ASN A 11 -4.44 15.02 16.22
C ASN A 11 -5.21 15.92 15.23
N ASN A 12 -5.88 15.32 14.24
CA ASN A 12 -6.74 16.04 13.30
C ASN A 12 -8.01 16.57 13.99
N ASP A 13 -8.49 15.92 15.05
CA ASP A 13 -9.60 16.43 15.84
C ASP A 13 -9.19 17.75 16.51
N THR A 14 -8.01 17.76 17.16
CA THR A 14 -7.43 18.97 17.78
C THR A 14 -7.20 20.10 16.77
N LEU A 15 -6.78 19.78 15.54
CA LEU A 15 -6.58 20.78 14.49
C LEU A 15 -7.89 21.49 14.12
N VAL A 16 -8.98 20.73 13.92
CA VAL A 16 -10.27 21.30 13.51
C VAL A 16 -10.93 22.06 14.66
N GLU A 17 -10.77 21.60 15.90
CA GLU A 17 -11.19 22.32 17.11
C GLU A 17 -10.45 23.66 17.26
N ALA A 18 -9.13 23.68 17.03
CA ALA A 18 -8.34 24.91 17.05
C ALA A 18 -8.75 25.89 15.93
N PHE A 19 -9.12 25.36 14.76
CA PHE A 19 -9.65 26.16 13.66
C PHE A 19 -11.02 26.77 14.02
N GLU A 20 -11.92 25.98 14.61
CA GLU A 20 -13.21 26.46 15.09
C GLU A 20 -13.07 27.62 16.08
N ARG A 21 -12.15 27.50 17.05
CA ARG A 21 -11.87 28.57 18.01
C ARG A 21 -11.44 29.87 17.32
N ARG A 22 -10.56 29.80 16.32
CA ARG A 22 -10.14 30.98 15.54
C ARG A 22 -11.27 31.58 14.70
N CYS A 23 -12.15 30.75 14.16
CA CYS A 23 -13.35 31.23 13.47
C CYS A 23 -14.26 32.00 14.42
N LYS A 24 -14.49 31.49 15.63
CA LYS A 24 -15.28 32.16 16.68
C LYS A 24 -14.69 33.53 17.06
N GLU A 25 -13.36 33.61 17.24
CA GLU A 25 -12.65 34.88 17.51
C GLU A 25 -12.85 35.93 16.40
N LYS A 26 -13.12 35.50 15.16
CA LYS A 26 -13.34 36.37 14.00
C LYS A 26 -14.81 36.50 13.62
N ASN A 27 -15.74 36.03 14.46
CA ASN A 27 -17.18 36.03 14.22
C ASN A 27 -17.64 35.23 12.99
N PHE A 28 -16.93 34.15 12.65
CA PHE A 28 -17.36 33.20 11.63
C PHE A 28 -18.03 31.97 12.26
N THR A 29 -19.21 31.60 11.75
CA THR A 29 -19.89 30.35 12.11
C THR A 29 -19.19 29.16 11.47
N PHE A 30 -18.51 28.36 12.29
CA PHE A 30 -17.90 27.10 11.91
C PHE A 30 -18.18 26.07 13.01
N SER A 31 -18.39 24.81 12.62
CA SER A 31 -18.62 23.71 13.55
C SER A 31 -17.65 22.57 13.26
N ALA A 32 -16.77 22.27 14.21
CA ALA A 32 -15.76 21.23 14.05
C ALA A 32 -16.38 19.85 13.81
N SER A 33 -17.46 19.53 14.54
CA SER A 33 -18.16 18.24 14.45
C SER A 33 -18.82 18.01 13.09
N HIS A 34 -19.34 19.07 12.44
CA HIS A 34 -19.98 18.96 11.12
C HIS A 34 -18.99 19.09 9.95
N ALA A 35 -17.83 19.70 10.19
CA ALA A 35 -16.83 19.93 9.14
C ALA A 35 -15.70 18.89 9.11
N ARG A 36 -15.53 18.07 10.15
CA ARG A 36 -14.53 16.99 10.18
C ARG A 36 -15.08 15.75 9.48
N MET A 37 -14.54 15.45 8.31
CA MET A 37 -14.73 14.17 7.63
C MET A 37 -13.48 13.29 7.76
N ARG A 38 -13.70 11.98 7.93
CA ARG A 38 -12.63 10.98 7.96
C ARG A 38 -12.31 10.49 6.54
N CYS A 39 -11.05 10.19 6.29
CA CYS A 39 -10.59 9.60 5.05
C CYS A 39 -11.19 8.20 4.87
N MET A 40 -12.12 8.06 3.93
CA MET A 40 -12.82 6.80 3.64
C MET A 40 -11.86 5.62 3.37
N PRO A 41 -10.84 5.76 2.49
CA PRO A 41 -9.85 4.69 2.30
C PRO A 41 -9.16 4.25 3.59
N HIS A 42 -8.86 5.18 4.50
CA HIS A 42 -8.19 4.87 5.76
C HIS A 42 -9.10 4.08 6.70
N THR A 43 -10.36 4.52 6.81
CA THR A 43 -11.37 3.82 7.61
C THR A 43 -11.60 2.40 7.11
N ILE A 44 -11.74 2.20 5.80
CA ILE A 44 -11.91 0.86 5.21
C ILE A 44 -10.68 -0.02 5.51
N HIS A 45 -9.47 0.52 5.36
CA HIS A 45 -8.24 -0.21 5.66
C HIS A 45 -8.16 -0.64 7.13
N LEU A 46 -8.48 0.25 8.07
CA LEU A 46 -8.51 -0.07 9.50
C LEU A 46 -9.55 -1.16 9.82
N SER A 47 -10.74 -1.09 9.20
CA SER A 47 -11.78 -2.11 9.35
C SER A 47 -11.32 -3.48 8.82
N ALA A 48 -10.65 -3.52 7.67
CA ALA A 48 -10.12 -4.77 7.12
C ALA A 48 -9.05 -5.39 8.03
N LEU A 49 -8.12 -4.59 8.57
CA LEU A 49 -7.12 -5.09 9.52
C LEU A 49 -7.77 -5.64 10.80
N LYS A 50 -8.82 -4.98 11.29
CA LYS A 50 -9.58 -5.43 12.46
C LYS A 50 -10.32 -6.75 12.21
N LEU A 51 -10.88 -6.92 11.02
CA LEU A 51 -11.51 -8.17 10.60
C LEU A 51 -10.49 -9.31 10.51
N LEU A 52 -9.33 -9.06 9.90
CA LEU A 52 -8.26 -10.07 9.78
C LEU A 52 -7.67 -10.48 11.14
N GLU A 53 -7.60 -9.54 12.09
CA GLU A 53 -7.27 -9.84 13.50
C GLU A 53 -8.33 -10.74 14.13
N ALA A 54 -9.62 -10.43 13.96
CA ALA A 54 -10.71 -11.23 14.52
C ALA A 54 -10.79 -12.66 13.95
N ILE A 55 -10.42 -12.85 12.68
CA ILE A 55 -10.38 -14.18 12.03
C ILE A 55 -9.10 -14.95 12.44
N GLY A 56 -8.16 -14.33 13.16
CA GLY A 56 -6.91 -14.95 13.60
C GLY A 56 -5.82 -15.02 12.52
N VAL A 57 -6.01 -14.32 11.39
CA VAL A 57 -5.02 -14.23 10.31
C VAL A 57 -3.84 -13.34 10.72
N LEU A 58 -4.13 -12.25 11.43
CA LEU A 58 -3.13 -11.31 11.95
C LEU A 58 -3.07 -11.34 13.46
N THR A 59 -1.86 -11.29 14.03
CA THR A 59 -1.70 -10.96 15.44
C THR A 59 -1.92 -9.47 15.69
N LYS A 60 -2.06 -9.11 16.96
CA LYS A 60 -2.20 -7.72 17.38
C LYS A 60 -0.96 -6.91 17.01
N GLU A 61 0.22 -7.49 17.17
CA GLU A 61 1.52 -6.91 16.84
C GLU A 61 1.65 -6.68 15.33
N GLU A 62 1.28 -7.67 14.51
CA GLU A 62 1.29 -7.57 13.04
C GLU A 62 0.33 -6.48 12.54
N LYS A 63 -0.86 -6.39 13.15
CA LYS A 63 -1.82 -5.32 12.84
C LYS A 63 -1.29 -3.95 13.24
N ASP A 64 -0.66 -3.84 14.40
CA ASP A 64 -0.16 -2.55 14.86
C ASP A 64 1.05 -2.10 14.02
N ALA A 65 1.91 -3.01 13.57
CA ALA A 65 2.93 -2.74 12.56
C ALA A 65 2.34 -2.30 11.20
N ALA A 66 1.26 -2.94 10.74
CA ALA A 66 0.58 -2.58 9.49
C ALA A 66 -0.06 -1.17 9.55
N LYS A 67 -0.55 -0.76 10.74
CA LYS A 67 -1.04 0.61 10.97
C LYS A 67 0.11 1.63 11.01
N THR A 68 1.21 1.32 11.71
CA THR A 68 2.34 2.26 11.89
C THR A 68 3.17 2.44 10.63
N ASN A 69 3.18 1.48 9.71
CA ASN A 69 3.84 1.64 8.41
C ASN A 69 3.21 2.75 7.53
N THR A 70 2.04 3.26 7.93
CA THR A 70 1.45 4.50 7.39
C THR A 70 2.15 5.76 7.90
N ARG A 71 2.74 5.72 9.09
CA ARG A 71 3.53 6.83 9.67
C ARG A 71 4.99 6.84 9.23
N GLY A 72 5.56 5.67 8.91
CA GLY A 72 6.99 5.50 8.63
C GLY A 72 7.48 5.90 7.23
N ASN A 73 6.58 6.10 6.26
CA ASN A 73 6.92 6.70 4.97
C ASN A 73 5.99 7.89 4.76
N CYS A 74 6.38 8.99 5.39
CA CYS A 74 5.70 10.27 5.23
C CYS A 74 5.72 10.65 3.75
N TYR A 75 4.54 10.82 3.13
CA TYR A 75 4.37 11.34 1.77
C TYR A 75 5.18 12.64 1.55
N GLN A 76 5.43 13.35 2.66
CA GLN A 76 6.16 14.59 2.74
C GLN A 76 7.64 14.45 2.31
N GLU A 77 8.30 13.31 2.55
CA GLU A 77 9.71 13.12 2.14
C GLU A 77 9.87 12.89 0.63
N SER A 78 8.91 12.21 -0.01
CA SER A 78 8.90 12.08 -1.48
C SER A 78 8.53 13.37 -2.19
N ALA A 79 7.71 14.23 -1.59
CA ALA A 79 7.32 15.51 -2.18
C ALA A 79 8.46 16.56 -2.16
N THR A 80 9.42 16.43 -1.25
CA THR A 80 10.60 17.30 -1.15
C THR A 80 11.86 16.72 -1.81
N ALA A 81 11.82 15.48 -2.28
CA ALA A 81 12.95 14.86 -2.95
C ALA A 81 13.17 15.51 -4.33
N SER A 82 14.36 16.08 -4.53
CA SER A 82 14.77 16.67 -5.81
C SER A 82 14.69 15.61 -6.93
N PRO A 83 14.02 15.89 -8.06
CA PRO A 83 13.84 14.91 -9.12
C PRO A 83 15.12 14.76 -9.94
N ARG A 84 16.13 14.05 -9.42
CA ARG A 84 17.27 13.60 -10.24
C ARG A 84 16.98 12.22 -10.83
N ARG A 85 16.82 12.22 -12.16
CA ARG A 85 16.58 11.09 -13.07
C ARG A 85 17.81 10.16 -13.23
N ALA A 86 18.32 9.59 -12.14
CA ALA A 86 19.51 8.74 -12.20
C ALA A 86 19.40 7.41 -11.43
N ALA A 87 18.19 6.95 -11.08
CA ALA A 87 18.00 5.76 -10.26
C ALA A 87 17.72 4.46 -11.06
N ASP A 88 17.88 4.48 -12.39
CA ASP A 88 17.65 3.29 -13.24
C ASP A 88 18.96 2.59 -13.68
N GLU A 89 20.13 3.09 -13.29
CA GLU A 89 21.41 2.42 -13.53
C GLU A 89 22.23 2.35 -12.25
N GLU A 90 21.99 1.35 -11.40
CA GLU A 90 23.06 0.72 -10.63
C GLU A 90 22.62 -0.72 -10.33
N ALA A 91 23.31 -1.66 -10.97
CA ALA A 91 23.21 -3.08 -10.71
C ALA A 91 24.05 -3.41 -9.47
N GLY A 92 23.38 -3.70 -8.36
CA GLY A 92 24.00 -4.25 -7.16
C GLY A 92 23.45 -5.64 -6.86
N ASP A 93 24.22 -6.67 -7.19
CA ASP A 93 24.05 -8.03 -6.67
C ASP A 93 24.10 -7.97 -5.12
N THR A 94 23.02 -8.33 -4.46
CA THR A 94 22.97 -8.49 -3.01
C THR A 94 22.44 -9.88 -2.71
N SER A 95 23.38 -10.79 -2.45
CA SER A 95 23.15 -12.08 -1.85
C SER A 95 22.78 -11.89 -0.38
N ASP A 96 21.51 -11.63 -0.09
CA ASP A 96 21.08 -11.46 1.31
C ASP A 96 20.35 -12.69 1.83
N ALA A 97 20.98 -13.21 2.89
CA ALA A 97 20.74 -14.40 3.67
C ALA A 97 19.26 -14.71 4.00
N ILE A 98 19.01 -16.01 4.15
CA ILE A 98 17.80 -16.59 4.70
C ILE A 98 17.76 -16.21 6.19
N ASP A 99 16.86 -15.30 6.55
CA ASP A 99 16.47 -15.12 7.95
C ASP A 99 15.29 -16.07 8.22
N ASP A 100 15.62 -17.19 8.86
CA ASP A 100 14.72 -18.22 9.35
C ASP A 100 14.11 -17.75 10.68
N GLU A 101 13.05 -16.94 10.60
CA GLU A 101 12.21 -16.64 11.77
C GLU A 101 10.77 -17.09 11.50
N THR A 102 10.43 -18.27 12.04
CA THR A 102 9.07 -18.83 12.26
C THR A 102 7.94 -18.19 11.43
N VAL A 103 7.95 -18.45 10.12
CA VAL A 103 7.04 -17.80 9.17
C VAL A 103 5.71 -18.57 9.09
N LYS A 104 4.61 -17.94 9.51
CA LYS A 104 3.23 -18.47 9.26
C LYS A 104 3.04 -18.77 7.76
N PRO A 105 2.32 -19.84 7.37
CA PRO A 105 2.24 -20.30 5.98
C PRO A 105 1.73 -19.23 4.97
N GLY A 106 0.86 -18.30 5.40
CA GLY A 106 0.43 -17.18 4.56
C GLY A 106 1.51 -16.12 4.27
N SER A 107 2.50 -15.98 5.15
CA SER A 107 3.62 -15.04 4.98
C SER A 107 4.68 -15.57 4.01
N VAL A 108 4.84 -16.91 3.91
CA VAL A 108 5.75 -17.56 2.95
C VAL A 108 5.31 -17.31 1.51
N ILE A 109 4.02 -17.50 1.21
CA ILE A 109 3.48 -17.28 -0.14
C ILE A 109 3.60 -15.80 -0.54
N GLY A 110 3.29 -14.89 0.39
CA GLY A 110 3.42 -13.45 0.17
C GLY A 110 4.88 -13.03 -0.10
N SER A 111 5.85 -13.56 0.64
CA SER A 111 7.27 -13.22 0.44
C SER A 111 7.83 -13.76 -0.87
N ALA A 112 7.47 -14.99 -1.26
CA ALA A 112 7.84 -15.59 -2.53
C ALA A 112 7.28 -14.81 -3.72
N LEU A 113 5.98 -14.49 -3.71
CA LEU A 113 5.34 -13.71 -4.77
C LEU A 113 5.97 -12.32 -4.91
N ARG A 114 6.27 -11.63 -3.79
CA ARG A 114 6.97 -10.34 -3.83
C ARG A 114 8.34 -10.43 -4.49
N LYS A 115 9.10 -11.50 -4.24
CA LYS A 115 10.42 -11.72 -4.87
C LYS A 115 10.27 -11.91 -6.37
N ILE A 116 9.33 -12.75 -6.81
CA ILE A 116 9.05 -13.00 -8.24
C ILE A 116 8.64 -11.70 -8.94
N VAL A 117 7.66 -10.98 -8.39
CA VAL A 117 7.16 -9.73 -8.99
C VAL A 117 8.28 -8.68 -9.08
N ARG A 118 9.13 -8.56 -8.06
CA ARG A 118 10.31 -7.69 -8.11
C ARG A 118 11.28 -8.11 -9.21
N HIS A 119 11.57 -9.40 -9.31
CA HIS A 119 12.48 -9.94 -10.32
C HIS A 119 11.98 -9.69 -11.74
N VAL A 120 10.69 -9.92 -12.03
CA VAL A 120 10.08 -9.67 -13.35
C VAL A 120 10.16 -8.20 -13.73
N ARG A 121 10.04 -7.31 -12.76
CA ARG A 121 9.98 -5.86 -13.00
C ARG A 121 11.33 -5.15 -12.98
N SER A 122 12.40 -5.82 -12.54
CA SER A 122 13.71 -5.22 -12.30
C SER A 122 14.41 -4.73 -13.56
N SER A 123 14.04 -5.20 -14.76
CA SER A 123 14.60 -4.71 -16.02
C SER A 123 13.58 -4.62 -17.16
N PRO A 124 13.79 -3.75 -18.16
CA PRO A 124 12.94 -3.68 -19.35
C PRO A 124 12.85 -5.00 -20.11
N GLN A 125 13.97 -5.74 -20.25
CA GLN A 125 13.99 -7.01 -20.98
C GLN A 125 13.12 -8.07 -20.30
N ARG A 126 13.14 -8.12 -18.96
CA ARG A 126 12.30 -9.06 -18.19
C ARG A 126 10.82 -8.73 -18.32
N ARG A 127 10.45 -7.44 -18.31
CA ARG A 127 9.08 -6.99 -18.57
C ARG A 127 8.61 -7.35 -19.97
N GLN A 128 9.48 -7.25 -20.98
CA GLN A 128 9.17 -7.66 -22.35
C GLN A 128 8.97 -9.17 -22.46
N LYS A 129 9.86 -9.98 -21.85
CA LYS A 129 9.71 -11.44 -21.79
C LYS A 129 8.39 -11.84 -21.13
N TRP A 130 8.08 -11.24 -19.99
CA TRP A 130 6.80 -11.43 -19.31
C TRP A 130 5.61 -11.07 -20.20
N ALA A 131 5.64 -9.91 -20.85
CA ALA A 131 4.57 -9.49 -21.75
C ALA A 131 4.36 -10.48 -22.90
N ALA A 132 5.44 -11.03 -23.47
CA ALA A 132 5.36 -12.06 -24.50
C ALA A 132 4.72 -13.35 -23.97
N GLU A 133 5.06 -13.79 -22.76
CA GLU A 133 4.43 -14.96 -22.13
C GLU A 133 2.93 -14.76 -21.89
N VAL A 134 2.52 -13.57 -21.44
CA VAL A 134 1.10 -13.26 -21.22
C VAL A 134 0.31 -13.25 -22.53
N LEU A 135 0.88 -12.69 -23.60
CA LEU A 135 0.26 -12.74 -24.93
C LEU A 135 0.14 -14.19 -25.44
N ALA A 136 1.15 -15.03 -25.16
CA ALA A 136 1.11 -16.44 -25.51
C ALA A 136 0.03 -17.23 -24.75
N SER A 137 -0.37 -16.79 -23.54
CA SER A 137 -1.50 -17.38 -22.80
C SER A 137 -2.88 -16.98 -23.32
N GLY A 138 -2.98 -16.25 -24.43
CA GLY A 138 -4.25 -15.92 -25.09
C GLY A 138 -4.86 -14.58 -24.69
N GLU A 139 -4.16 -13.76 -23.89
CA GLU A 139 -4.58 -12.40 -23.57
C GLU A 139 -4.23 -11.41 -24.69
N GLN A 140 -5.15 -10.52 -25.04
CA GLN A 140 -4.93 -9.54 -26.11
C GLN A 140 -4.11 -8.33 -25.65
N LYS A 141 -4.10 -8.06 -24.35
CA LYS A 141 -3.32 -6.99 -23.75
C LYS A 141 -2.37 -7.60 -22.71
N PRO A 142 -1.06 -7.30 -22.75
CA PRO A 142 -0.13 -7.85 -21.78
C PRO A 142 -0.44 -7.29 -20.38
N LEU A 143 -1.07 -8.10 -19.52
CA LEU A 143 -1.25 -7.80 -18.11
C LEU A 143 0.11 -7.86 -17.40
N MET A 144 0.51 -6.74 -16.81
CA MET A 144 1.75 -6.63 -16.05
C MET A 144 1.50 -6.78 -14.55
N LEU A 145 2.35 -7.53 -13.86
CA LEU A 145 2.31 -7.65 -12.40
C LEU A 145 2.55 -6.29 -11.72
N ILE A 146 1.88 -6.06 -10.58
CA ILE A 146 2.01 -4.84 -9.78
C ILE A 146 2.89 -5.12 -8.55
N LEU A 147 3.86 -4.23 -8.27
CA LEU A 147 4.68 -4.31 -7.06
C LEU A 147 3.84 -4.14 -5.79
N ASP A 148 4.20 -4.87 -4.74
CA ASP A 148 3.65 -4.62 -3.42
C ASP A 148 4.37 -3.43 -2.76
N VAL A 149 3.68 -2.29 -2.71
CA VAL A 149 4.14 -1.07 -2.07
C VAL A 149 3.55 -1.00 -0.67
N LYS A 150 4.40 -1.14 0.35
CA LYS A 150 4.02 -1.15 1.77
C LYS A 150 3.19 0.07 2.18
N THR A 151 3.47 1.22 1.58
CA THR A 151 2.83 2.51 1.91
C THR A 151 1.47 2.71 1.26
N ARG A 152 1.09 1.82 0.33
CA ARG A 152 -0.19 1.89 -0.38
C ARG A 152 -1.08 0.75 0.08
N TRP A 153 -2.11 1.07 0.85
CA TRP A 153 -2.96 0.09 1.57
C TRP A 153 -3.60 -0.99 0.69
N SER A 154 -3.78 -0.75 -0.61
CA SER A 154 -4.35 -1.73 -1.55
C SER A 154 -3.31 -2.54 -2.35
N SER A 155 -2.01 -2.28 -2.16
CA SER A 155 -0.97 -2.80 -3.05
C SER A 155 -0.84 -4.31 -2.96
N THR A 156 -0.87 -4.87 -1.74
CA THR A 156 -0.76 -6.32 -1.53
C THR A 156 -1.95 -7.04 -2.17
N HIS A 157 -3.16 -6.52 -1.97
CA HIS A 157 -4.36 -7.05 -2.60
C HIS A 157 -4.29 -6.98 -4.13
N GLN A 158 -3.83 -5.87 -4.70
CA GLN A 158 -3.67 -5.72 -6.15
C GLN A 158 -2.63 -6.69 -6.73
N MET A 159 -1.49 -6.88 -6.05
CA MET A 159 -0.47 -7.85 -6.43
C MET A 159 -1.06 -9.26 -6.44
N LEU A 160 -1.71 -9.68 -5.35
CA LEU A 160 -2.31 -11.01 -5.23
C LEU A 160 -3.41 -11.24 -6.28
N ARG A 161 -4.28 -10.25 -6.49
CA ARG A 161 -5.36 -10.34 -7.49
C ARG A 161 -4.82 -10.58 -8.89
N LEU A 162 -3.74 -9.90 -9.28
CA LEU A 162 -3.11 -10.09 -10.58
C LEU A 162 -2.40 -11.44 -10.69
N CYS A 163 -1.70 -11.89 -9.65
CA CYS A 163 -1.08 -13.22 -9.63
C CYS A 163 -2.14 -14.31 -9.81
N ILE A 164 -3.25 -14.24 -9.08
CA ILE A 164 -4.36 -15.21 -9.19
C ILE A 164 -4.99 -15.16 -10.58
N LEU A 165 -5.21 -13.97 -11.13
CA LEU A 165 -5.76 -13.82 -12.48
C LEU A 165 -4.87 -14.50 -13.52
N PHE A 166 -3.55 -14.34 -13.40
CA PHE A 166 -2.61 -15.00 -14.30
C PHE A 166 -2.57 -16.52 -14.13
N SER A 167 -2.58 -17.03 -12.89
CA SER A 167 -2.66 -18.48 -12.65
C SER A 167 -3.89 -19.11 -13.31
N LYS A 168 -5.03 -18.41 -13.28
CA LYS A 168 -6.25 -18.85 -13.98
C LYS A 168 -6.10 -18.83 -15.50
N LEU A 169 -5.43 -17.81 -16.05
CA LEU A 169 -5.18 -17.72 -17.49
C LEU A 169 -4.27 -18.85 -18.01
N ARG A 170 -3.31 -19.29 -17.19
CA ARG A 170 -2.46 -20.46 -17.51
C ARG A 170 -3.13 -21.82 -17.29
N GLY A 171 -4.28 -21.87 -16.63
CA GLY A 171 -4.93 -23.11 -16.24
C GLY A 171 -4.21 -23.87 -15.12
N ASP A 172 -3.37 -23.18 -14.34
CA ASP A 172 -2.62 -23.78 -13.23
C ASP A 172 -3.50 -23.97 -11.97
N ILE A 173 -4.67 -23.31 -11.91
CA ILE A 173 -5.70 -23.36 -10.84
C ILE A 173 -7.08 -23.15 -11.48
#